data_AF-A0AAN6PGE5-F1
#
_entry.id   AF-A0AAN6PGE5-F1
#
_cell.length_a   1.000
_cell.length_b   1.000
_cell.length_c   1.000
_cell.angle_alpha   90.00
_cell.angle_beta   90.00
_cell.angle_gamma   90.00
#
_symmetry.space_group_name_H-M   'P 1'
#
loop_
_entity.id
_entity.type
_entity.pdbx_description
1 polymer ?
#
loop_
_entity_poly.entity_id
_entity_poly.type
_entity_poly.pdbx_seq_one_letter_code
_entity_poly.pdbx_strand_id
1 'polypeptide(L)'
;MSNLHAPTIPSGPTTAPIANGHATQLTIAELQRKKDNVEGELKALGGVLDSHGVDMNTSLLTPDGFPRADIDVAQIRTTRARIIHLRNDWKDLMGIIEKRLHEHFASLEDDDNETATPISSDTSIPRDSVPETLDPPFAKVNSVVDNSPAAAAGLQPGDLIRNFGYVNLENNDGLKKVAECVQGNEGQNILVKVSRSSGGSRSQELRLTLIPRRNWGGRGMLGCHILPL
;
A
#
# COMPACT_ATOMS: atom_id res chain seq x y z
N MET A 1 -47.29 56.70 1.48
CA MET A 1 -46.54 55.72 0.66
C MET A 1 -45.50 55.09 1.55
N SER A 2 -45.91 54.02 2.24
CA SER A 2 -45.16 53.28 3.25
C SER A 2 -44.49 52.08 2.58
N ASN A 3 -43.18 52.16 2.34
CA ASN A 3 -42.39 51.02 1.88
C ASN A 3 -42.14 50.09 3.08
N LEU A 4 -42.82 48.96 3.04
CA LEU A 4 -42.84 47.88 4.02
C LEU A 4 -41.78 46.82 3.64
N HIS A 5 -40.99 46.40 4.63
CA HIS A 5 -40.20 45.16 4.69
C HIS A 5 -38.97 45.00 3.78
N ALA A 6 -37.82 45.47 4.27
CA ALA A 6 -36.56 44.78 4.06
C ALA A 6 -36.15 44.12 5.39
N PRO A 7 -36.12 42.77 5.51
CA PRO A 7 -35.60 42.13 6.70
C PRO A 7 -34.08 42.24 6.67
N THR A 8 -33.52 43.17 7.45
CA THR A 8 -32.09 43.22 7.72
C THR A 8 -31.76 42.08 8.67
N ILE A 9 -31.35 40.93 8.12
CA ILE A 9 -30.79 39.85 8.92
C ILE A 9 -29.31 40.20 9.16
N PRO A 10 -28.85 40.34 10.41
CA PRO A 10 -27.43 40.53 10.66
C PRO A 10 -26.69 39.25 10.27
N SER A 11 -25.77 39.35 9.31
CA SER A 11 -24.88 38.25 8.95
C SER A 11 -24.09 37.82 10.18
N GLY A 12 -24.37 36.61 10.68
CA GLY A 12 -23.56 35.97 11.71
C GLY A 12 -22.14 35.69 11.21
N PRO A 13 -21.22 35.30 12.10
CA PRO A 13 -19.84 35.02 11.71
C PRO A 13 -19.83 33.93 10.63
N THR A 14 -19.35 34.30 9.44
CA THR A 14 -18.98 33.35 8.39
C THR A 14 -18.05 32.30 9.01
N THR A 15 -18.51 31.05 9.07
CA THR A 15 -17.63 29.91 9.30
C THR A 15 -16.64 29.89 8.14
N ALA A 16 -15.45 30.43 8.35
CA ALA A 16 -14.34 30.17 7.47
C ALA A 16 -14.14 28.64 7.42
N PRO A 17 -13.96 28.03 6.24
CA PRO A 17 -13.55 26.64 6.18
C PRO A 17 -12.24 26.54 6.96
N ILE A 18 -12.22 25.68 7.98
CA ILE A 18 -10.98 25.29 8.64
C ILE A 18 -10.18 24.58 7.56
N ALA A 19 -9.33 25.34 6.87
CA ALA A 19 -8.40 24.80 5.91
C ALA A 19 -7.60 23.70 6.62
N ASN A 20 -7.34 22.62 5.89
CA ASN A 20 -6.64 21.40 6.32
C ASN A 20 -5.17 21.62 6.75
N GLY A 21 -4.86 22.67 7.52
CA GLY A 21 -3.54 22.98 8.04
C GLY A 21 -3.09 22.05 9.18
N HIS A 22 -3.98 21.22 9.72
CA HIS A 22 -3.66 20.31 10.82
C HIS A 22 -3.20 18.91 10.36
N ALA A 23 -3.23 18.63 9.07
CA ALA A 23 -2.81 17.33 8.54
C ALA A 23 -1.28 17.23 8.34
N THR A 24 -0.56 18.35 8.40
CA THR A 24 0.89 18.38 8.16
C THR A 24 1.70 17.85 9.32
N GLN A 25 1.18 17.74 10.55
CA GLN A 25 1.95 17.28 11.72
C GLN A 25 1.55 15.88 12.23
N LEU A 26 0.66 15.19 11.52
CA LEU A 26 0.15 13.90 11.97
C LEU A 26 1.13 12.78 11.60
N THR A 27 1.26 11.82 12.51
CA THR A 27 2.00 10.59 12.25
C THR A 27 1.31 9.75 11.19
N ILE A 28 2.06 8.87 10.53
CA ILE A 28 1.50 8.03 9.47
C ILE A 28 0.36 7.12 9.97
N ALA A 29 0.46 6.64 11.22
CA ALA A 29 -0.59 5.85 11.86
C ALA A 29 -1.87 6.68 12.10
N GLU A 30 -1.74 7.95 12.47
CA GLU A 30 -2.89 8.85 12.62
C GLU A 30 -3.55 9.18 11.28
N LEU A 31 -2.74 9.38 10.22
CA LEU A 31 -3.27 9.58 8.88
C LEU A 31 -4.03 8.35 8.37
N GLN A 32 -3.52 7.15 8.64
CA GLN A 32 -4.20 5.89 8.33
C GLN A 32 -5.53 5.77 9.08
N ARG A 33 -5.56 6.09 10.38
CA ARG A 33 -6.81 6.09 11.16
C ARG A 33 -7.83 7.10 10.61
N LYS A 34 -7.37 8.28 10.17
CA LYS A 34 -8.25 9.27 9.53
C LYS A 34 -8.80 8.76 8.20
N LYS A 35 -7.98 8.09 7.38
CA LYS A 35 -8.43 7.43 6.16
C LYS A 35 -9.56 6.45 6.46
N ASP A 36 -9.35 5.54 7.42
CA ASP A 36 -10.33 4.51 7.79
C ASP A 36 -11.66 5.14 8.27
N ASN A 37 -11.59 6.25 9.02
CA ASN A 37 -12.77 6.99 9.45
C ASN A 37 -13.56 7.59 8.27
N VAL A 38 -12.85 8.23 7.32
CA VAL A 38 -13.48 8.83 6.13
C VAL A 38 -14.10 7.74 5.24
N GLU A 39 -13.43 6.60 5.08
CA GLU A 39 -13.96 5.46 4.34
C GLU A 39 -15.19 4.85 5.02
N GLY A 40 -15.17 4.75 6.35
CA GLY A 40 -16.32 4.33 7.14
C GLY A 40 -17.52 5.26 6.96
N GLU A 41 -17.30 6.57 6.98
CA GLU A 41 -18.36 7.57 6.77
C GLU A 41 -18.91 7.53 5.34
N LEU A 42 -18.04 7.41 4.33
CA LEU A 42 -18.45 7.22 2.94
C LEU A 42 -19.31 5.96 2.76
N LYS A 43 -18.94 4.86 3.41
CA LYS A 43 -19.72 3.61 3.38
C LYS A 43 -21.09 3.78 4.03
N ALA A 44 -21.16 4.48 5.18
CA ALA A 44 -22.41 4.75 5.87
C ALA A 44 -23.35 5.62 5.01
N LEU A 45 -22.85 6.72 4.43
CA LEU A 45 -23.63 7.59 3.55
C LEU A 45 -24.03 6.89 2.25
N GLY A 46 -23.18 6.01 1.71
CA GLY A 46 -23.51 5.14 0.59
C GLY A 46 -24.72 4.24 0.92
N GLY A 47 -24.71 3.60 2.09
CA GLY A 47 -25.83 2.77 2.54
C GLY A 47 -27.15 3.54 2.70
N VAL A 48 -27.09 4.83 3.06
CA VAL A 48 -28.27 5.70 3.09
C VAL A 48 -28.84 5.88 1.68
N LEU A 49 -28.00 6.14 0.67
CA LEU A 49 -28.46 6.22 -0.72
C LEU A 49 -29.06 4.90 -1.22
N ASP A 50 -28.41 3.77 -0.90
CA ASP A 50 -28.88 2.44 -1.25
C ASP A 50 -30.26 2.13 -0.64
N SER A 51 -30.52 2.57 0.60
CA SER A 51 -31.83 2.40 1.26
C SER A 51 -32.97 3.12 0.54
N HIS A 52 -32.67 4.20 -0.17
CA HIS A 52 -33.62 4.93 -1.01
C HIS A 52 -33.62 4.43 -2.47
N GLY A 53 -32.79 3.44 -2.81
CA GLY A 53 -32.67 2.89 -4.17
C GLY A 53 -32.13 3.90 -5.19
N VAL A 54 -31.35 4.88 -4.73
CA VAL A 54 -30.78 5.93 -5.59
C VAL A 54 -29.25 5.92 -5.50
N ASP A 55 -28.56 6.32 -6.57
CA ASP A 55 -27.10 6.48 -6.56
C ASP A 55 -26.69 7.97 -6.45
N MET A 56 -25.45 8.32 -6.79
CA MET A 56 -24.98 9.72 -6.82
C MET A 56 -25.52 10.55 -8.00
N ASN A 57 -25.99 9.91 -9.07
CA ASN A 57 -26.32 10.54 -10.36
C ASN A 57 -27.81 10.46 -10.71
N THR A 58 -28.60 9.68 -9.97
CA THR A 58 -30.01 9.42 -10.23
C THR A 58 -30.81 10.73 -10.19
N SER A 59 -31.70 10.93 -11.17
CA SER A 59 -32.56 12.12 -11.23
C SER A 59 -33.49 12.19 -10.01
N LEU A 60 -33.47 13.33 -9.33
CA LEU A 60 -34.35 13.62 -8.19
C LEU A 60 -35.66 14.28 -8.60
N LEU A 61 -35.84 14.50 -9.91
CA LEU A 61 -37.01 15.13 -10.49
C LEU A 61 -37.80 14.12 -11.32
N THR A 62 -39.10 14.36 -11.43
CA THR A 62 -39.98 13.71 -12.40
C THR A 62 -39.75 14.32 -13.79
N PRO A 63 -40.23 13.66 -14.87
CA PRO A 63 -40.16 14.20 -16.23
C PRO A 63 -40.79 15.60 -16.37
N ASP A 64 -41.80 15.90 -15.56
CA ASP A 64 -42.48 17.19 -15.52
C ASP A 64 -41.69 18.29 -14.77
N GLY A 65 -40.52 17.96 -14.21
CA GLY A 65 -39.62 18.91 -13.54
C GLY A 65 -39.90 19.13 -12.05
N PHE A 66 -40.80 18.35 -11.44
CA PHE A 66 -41.13 18.45 -10.01
C PHE A 66 -40.31 17.47 -9.16
N PRO A 67 -40.05 17.77 -7.86
CA PRO A 67 -39.42 16.84 -6.95
C PRO A 67 -40.18 15.51 -6.89
N ARG A 68 -39.42 14.42 -6.90
CA ARG A 68 -39.97 13.07 -6.72
C ARG A 68 -40.62 12.91 -5.34
N ALA A 69 -41.82 12.33 -5.33
CA ALA A 69 -42.59 12.09 -4.10
C ALA A 69 -42.28 10.73 -3.44
N ASP A 70 -41.66 9.81 -4.19
CA ASP A 70 -41.26 8.47 -3.75
C ASP A 70 -40.02 8.46 -2.85
N ILE A 71 -39.26 9.56 -2.82
CA ILE A 71 -37.97 9.66 -2.12
C ILE A 71 -37.85 10.96 -1.33
N ASP A 72 -37.03 10.95 -0.27
CA ASP A 72 -36.64 12.18 0.42
C ASP A 72 -35.54 12.91 -0.37
N VAL A 73 -35.97 13.78 -1.28
CA VAL A 73 -35.07 14.60 -2.12
C VAL A 73 -34.13 15.46 -1.28
N ALA A 74 -34.57 15.96 -0.11
CA ALA A 74 -33.76 16.83 0.73
C ALA A 74 -32.61 16.05 1.37
N GLN A 75 -32.92 14.89 1.97
CA GLN A 75 -31.92 13.99 2.56
C GLN A 75 -30.93 13.48 1.51
N ILE A 76 -31.41 13.12 0.31
CA ILE A 76 -30.52 12.65 -0.76
C ILE A 76 -29.58 13.76 -1.21
N ARG A 77 -30.06 15.00 -1.38
CA ARG A 77 -29.20 16.13 -1.76
C ARG A 77 -28.10 16.40 -0.72
N THR A 78 -28.44 16.41 0.56
CA THR A 78 -27.44 16.64 1.62
C THR A 78 -26.45 15.48 1.73
N THR A 79 -26.93 14.24 1.62
CA THR A 79 -26.09 13.03 1.61
C THR A 79 -25.11 13.04 0.44
N ARG A 80 -25.59 13.32 -0.79
CA ARG A 80 -24.73 13.43 -1.98
C ARG A 80 -23.70 14.55 -1.83
N ALA A 81 -24.12 15.72 -1.36
CA ALA A 81 -23.20 16.83 -1.12
C ALA A 81 -22.10 16.39 -0.14
N ARG A 82 -22.44 15.75 0.98
CA ARG A 82 -21.47 15.28 1.97
C ARG A 82 -20.50 14.24 1.39
N ILE A 83 -20.99 13.28 0.60
CA ILE A 83 -20.15 12.30 -0.10
C ILE A 83 -19.13 13.00 -1.03
N ILE A 84 -19.54 14.04 -1.76
CA ILE A 84 -18.64 14.79 -2.64
C ILE A 84 -17.50 15.45 -1.85
N HIS A 85 -17.83 16.12 -0.75
CA HIS A 85 -16.82 16.75 0.10
C HIS A 85 -15.86 15.71 0.67
N LEU A 86 -16.38 14.61 1.25
CA LEU A 86 -15.55 13.54 1.81
C LEU A 86 -14.66 12.86 0.76
N ARG A 87 -15.12 12.70 -0.48
CA ARG A 87 -14.29 12.15 -1.57
C ARG A 87 -13.13 13.09 -1.92
N ASN A 88 -13.38 14.40 -1.94
CA ASN A 88 -12.32 15.39 -2.17
C ASN A 88 -11.33 15.39 -1.00
N ASP A 89 -11.82 15.39 0.24
CA ASP A 89 -10.99 15.34 1.44
C ASP A 89 -10.16 14.05 1.51
N TRP A 90 -10.73 12.90 1.13
CA TRP A 90 -10.00 11.63 1.05
C TRP A 90 -8.89 11.68 -0.01
N LYS A 91 -9.14 12.30 -1.16
CA LYS A 91 -8.13 12.48 -2.21
C LYS A 91 -6.97 13.35 -1.70
N ASP A 92 -7.28 14.45 -1.03
CA ASP A 92 -6.27 15.33 -0.43
C ASP A 92 -5.48 14.62 0.68
N LEU A 93 -6.17 13.86 1.54
CA LEU A 93 -5.56 13.06 2.60
C LEU A 93 -4.62 12.00 2.02
N MET A 94 -5.01 11.32 0.93
CA MET A 94 -4.16 10.34 0.26
C MET A 94 -2.89 11.00 -0.29
N GLY A 95 -2.99 12.21 -0.88
CA GLY A 95 -1.82 12.96 -1.34
C GLY A 95 -0.87 13.35 -0.19
N ILE A 96 -1.40 13.64 0.99
CA ILE A 96 -0.59 13.90 2.20
C ILE A 96 0.09 12.62 2.69
N ILE A 97 -0.62 11.48 2.70
CA ILE A 97 -0.04 10.18 3.05
C ILE A 97 1.12 9.84 2.11
N GLU A 98 0.91 9.97 0.81
CA GLU A 98 1.93 9.70 -0.20
C GLU A 98 3.19 10.54 0.02
N LYS A 99 3.02 11.86 0.23
CA LYS A 99 4.14 12.76 0.51
C LYS A 99 4.89 12.37 1.79
N ARG A 100 4.17 12.06 2.87
CA ARG A 100 4.76 11.66 4.15
C ARG A 100 5.48 10.33 4.09
N LEU A 101 4.94 9.39 3.32
CA LEU A 101 5.56 8.10 3.08
C LEU A 101 6.88 8.27 2.31
N HIS A 102 6.89 9.09 1.26
CA HIS A 102 8.12 9.43 0.54
C HIS A 102 9.15 10.16 1.41
N GLU A 103 8.75 11.13 2.23
CA GLU A 103 9.66 11.83 3.15
C GLU A 103 10.30 10.85 4.16
N HIS A 104 9.51 9.93 4.72
CA HIS A 104 10.00 8.93 5.67
C HIS A 104 11.02 7.98 5.03
N PHE A 105 10.79 7.53 3.79
CA PHE A 105 11.74 6.69 3.08
C PHE A 105 12.99 7.44 2.63
N ALA A 106 12.85 8.69 2.17
CA ALA A 106 13.99 9.52 1.80
C ALA A 106 14.90 9.81 3.01
N SER A 107 14.34 10.12 4.18
CA SER A 107 15.14 10.35 5.40
C SER A 107 15.91 9.11 5.86
N LEU A 108 15.41 7.91 5.58
CA LEU A 108 16.11 6.66 5.90
C LEU A 108 17.27 6.38 4.93
N GLU A 109 17.19 6.87 3.68
CA GLU A 109 18.28 6.78 2.71
C GLU A 109 19.42 7.76 3.02
N ASP A 110 19.13 8.92 3.62
CA ASP A 110 20.13 9.91 4.03
C ASP A 110 20.89 9.50 5.32
N ASP A 111 20.25 8.80 6.26
CA ASP A 111 20.88 8.35 7.52
C ASP A 111 21.89 7.19 7.31
N ASP A 112 21.77 6.44 6.20
CA ASP A 112 22.75 5.44 5.76
C ASP A 112 23.88 6.05 4.89
N ASN A 113 23.86 7.36 4.62
CA ASN A 113 24.71 8.00 3.62
C ASN A 113 25.50 9.22 4.14
N GLU A 114 26.26 9.07 5.23
CA GLU A 114 27.42 9.95 5.50
C GLU A 114 28.64 9.63 4.60
N THR A 115 28.47 9.03 3.41
CA THR A 115 29.54 9.02 2.40
C THR A 115 29.04 8.81 0.97
N ALA A 116 28.60 9.89 0.30
CA ALA A 116 29.17 10.34 -0.98
C ALA A 116 28.29 11.40 -1.70
N THR A 117 29.00 12.40 -2.22
CA THR A 117 28.57 13.50 -3.09
C THR A 117 28.04 13.07 -4.48
N PRO A 118 27.45 13.99 -5.26
CA PRO A 118 26.31 13.68 -6.14
C PRO A 118 26.66 13.40 -7.62
N ILE A 119 25.62 12.89 -8.30
CA ILE A 119 25.30 12.86 -9.75
C ILE A 119 26.25 12.14 -10.72
N SER A 120 25.74 11.05 -11.32
CA SER A 120 25.48 10.99 -12.77
C SER A 120 24.49 9.87 -13.09
N SER A 121 23.52 10.25 -13.93
CA SER A 121 22.49 9.46 -14.60
C SER A 121 22.91 8.05 -15.05
N ASP A 122 22.17 7.01 -14.61
CA ASP A 122 21.60 6.02 -15.53
C ASP A 122 20.46 5.19 -14.89
N THR A 123 19.28 5.27 -15.50
CA THR A 123 18.31 4.19 -15.76
C THR A 123 17.99 3.15 -14.66
N SER A 124 16.83 3.38 -14.03
CA SER A 124 15.79 2.41 -13.60
C SER A 124 16.18 1.11 -12.89
N ILE A 125 15.91 1.01 -11.57
CA ILE A 125 15.02 0.03 -10.90
C ILE A 125 14.60 0.64 -9.55
N PRO A 126 13.31 0.78 -9.19
CA PRO A 126 12.94 1.21 -7.84
C PRO A 126 13.29 0.08 -6.87
N ARG A 127 14.25 0.34 -5.97
CA ARG A 127 14.55 -0.58 -4.86
C ARG A 127 13.44 -0.41 -3.84
N ASP A 128 12.57 -1.39 -3.83
CA ASP A 128 11.45 -1.56 -2.90
C ASP A 128 11.97 -1.57 -1.44
N SER A 129 11.99 -0.39 -0.80
CA SER A 129 12.31 -0.22 0.61
C SER A 129 11.03 -0.32 1.44
N VAL A 130 10.40 -1.52 1.43
CA VAL A 130 9.43 -1.88 2.47
C VAL A 130 10.18 -1.90 3.82
N PRO A 131 9.71 -1.16 4.85
CA PRO A 131 10.21 -1.29 6.21
C PRO A 131 9.67 -2.64 6.71
N GLU A 132 10.50 -3.65 6.52
CA GLU A 132 10.09 -5.03 6.71
C GLU A 132 10.17 -5.35 8.19
N THR A 133 9.01 -5.43 8.82
CA THR A 133 8.83 -6.35 9.94
C THR A 133 9.47 -7.67 9.53
N LEU A 134 10.55 -8.05 10.19
CA LEU A 134 11.34 -9.19 9.79
C LEU A 134 10.54 -10.47 10.02
N ASP A 135 9.88 -10.92 8.95
CA ASP A 135 9.06 -12.11 8.99
C ASP A 135 9.87 -13.29 9.53
N PRO A 136 9.30 -14.09 10.43
CA PRO A 136 9.97 -15.27 10.97
C PRO A 136 10.42 -16.19 9.81
N PRO A 137 11.62 -16.78 9.89
CA PRO A 137 12.07 -17.72 8.87
C PRO A 137 11.15 -18.93 8.83
N PHE A 138 10.87 -19.44 7.64
CA PHE A 138 10.00 -20.61 7.43
C PHE A 138 10.72 -21.79 6.76
N ALA A 139 11.90 -21.54 6.18
CA ALA A 139 12.68 -22.58 5.52
C ALA A 139 14.18 -22.37 5.71
N LYS A 140 14.95 -23.44 5.48
CA LYS A 140 16.41 -23.44 5.52
C LYS A 140 16.98 -24.01 4.24
N VAL A 141 18.02 -23.37 3.72
CA VAL A 141 18.78 -23.89 2.59
C VAL A 141 19.73 -24.97 3.09
N ASN A 142 19.57 -26.19 2.59
CA ASN A 142 20.42 -27.32 2.96
C ASN A 142 21.67 -27.43 2.07
N SER A 143 21.49 -27.24 0.76
CA SER A 143 22.58 -27.34 -0.21
C SER A 143 22.32 -26.46 -1.43
N VAL A 144 23.38 -25.97 -2.05
CA VAL A 144 23.35 -25.18 -3.28
C VAL A 144 24.35 -25.79 -4.25
N VAL A 145 23.95 -25.96 -5.52
CA VAL A 145 24.81 -26.50 -6.58
C VAL A 145 25.59 -25.37 -7.22
N ASP A 146 26.88 -25.58 -7.48
CA ASP A 146 27.72 -24.59 -8.17
C ASP A 146 27.19 -24.28 -9.58
N ASN A 147 27.40 -23.04 -10.03
CA ASN A 147 26.88 -22.51 -11.31
C ASN A 147 25.35 -22.54 -11.47
N SER A 148 24.61 -22.88 -10.41
CA SER A 148 23.15 -22.82 -10.40
C SER A 148 22.65 -21.38 -10.28
N PRO A 149 21.37 -21.13 -10.65
CA PRO A 149 20.73 -19.85 -10.39
C PRO A 149 20.76 -19.44 -8.91
N ALA A 150 20.66 -20.40 -8.00
CA ALA A 150 20.78 -20.15 -6.57
C ALA A 150 22.19 -19.70 -6.15
N ALA A 151 23.23 -20.33 -6.70
CA ALA A 151 24.61 -19.90 -6.47
C ALA A 151 24.90 -18.53 -7.08
N ALA A 152 24.40 -18.27 -8.29
CA ALA A 152 24.56 -16.98 -8.98
C ALA A 152 23.89 -15.83 -8.22
N ALA A 153 22.77 -16.09 -7.55
CA ALA A 153 22.11 -15.14 -6.67
C ALA A 153 22.79 -14.97 -5.31
N GLY A 154 23.82 -15.76 -5.00
CA GLY A 154 24.57 -15.68 -3.75
C GLY A 154 23.92 -16.42 -2.56
N LEU A 155 23.00 -17.36 -2.82
CA LEU A 155 22.40 -18.20 -1.79
C LEU A 155 23.44 -19.20 -1.25
N GLN A 156 23.48 -19.41 0.06
CA GLN A 156 24.44 -20.30 0.71
C GLN A 156 23.75 -21.38 1.56
N PRO A 157 24.35 -22.57 1.70
CA PRO A 157 23.91 -23.56 2.67
C PRO A 157 23.89 -22.97 4.09
N GLY A 158 22.79 -23.21 4.81
CA GLY A 158 22.58 -22.67 6.16
C GLY A 158 21.76 -21.38 6.19
N ASP A 159 21.52 -20.73 5.05
CA ASP A 159 20.65 -19.55 4.98
C ASP A 159 19.22 -19.90 5.43
N LEU A 160 18.65 -19.07 6.29
CA LEU A 160 17.25 -19.16 6.70
C LEU A 160 16.40 -18.23 5.84
N ILE A 161 15.43 -18.79 5.12
CA ILE A 161 14.54 -18.05 4.22
C ILE A 161 13.38 -17.48 5.03
N ARG A 162 13.25 -16.15 4.99
CA ARG A 162 12.14 -15.40 5.60
C ARG A 162 11.05 -15.11 4.59
N ASN A 163 11.44 -14.72 3.39
CA ASN A 163 10.53 -14.42 2.30
C ASN A 163 11.09 -14.95 0.97
N PHE A 164 10.23 -15.53 0.15
CA PHE A 164 10.54 -16.01 -1.20
C PHE A 164 9.52 -15.46 -2.20
N GLY A 165 9.81 -14.30 -2.81
CA GLY A 165 8.91 -13.60 -3.72
C GLY A 165 7.67 -13.09 -3.00
N TYR A 166 6.52 -13.72 -3.26
CA TYR A 166 5.27 -13.46 -2.54
C TYR A 166 5.02 -14.48 -1.40
N VAL A 167 5.94 -15.43 -1.20
CA VAL A 167 5.77 -16.54 -0.25
C VAL A 167 6.44 -16.22 1.09
N ASN A 168 5.70 -16.35 2.18
CA ASN A 168 6.11 -16.10 3.56
C ASN A 168 5.71 -17.27 4.48
N LEU A 169 5.98 -17.18 5.78
CA LEU A 169 5.63 -18.22 6.76
C LEU A 169 4.14 -18.60 6.70
N GLU A 170 3.26 -17.62 6.55
CA GLU A 170 1.80 -17.82 6.62
C GLU A 170 1.24 -18.56 5.41
N ASN A 171 1.85 -18.38 4.23
CA ASN A 171 1.29 -18.85 2.96
C ASN A 171 2.10 -19.96 2.27
N ASN A 172 3.19 -20.47 2.87
CA ASN A 172 4.12 -21.37 2.15
C ASN A 172 3.56 -22.75 1.78
N ASP A 173 2.50 -23.23 2.46
CA ASP A 173 1.86 -24.54 2.25
C ASP A 173 2.87 -25.69 2.13
N GLY A 174 3.78 -25.81 3.12
CA GLY A 174 4.80 -26.86 3.13
C GLY A 174 5.83 -26.73 1.99
N LEU A 175 6.20 -25.50 1.62
CA LEU A 175 7.04 -25.13 0.47
C LEU A 175 6.42 -25.36 -0.92
N LYS A 176 5.17 -25.85 -1.01
CA LYS A 176 4.50 -26.04 -2.30
C LYS A 176 4.34 -24.72 -3.05
N LYS A 177 4.02 -23.64 -2.32
CA LYS A 177 3.88 -22.29 -2.90
C LYS A 177 5.20 -21.71 -3.37
N VAL A 178 6.31 -22.10 -2.76
CA VAL A 178 7.65 -21.77 -3.26
C VAL A 178 7.88 -22.43 -4.62
N ALA A 179 7.55 -23.71 -4.78
CA ALA A 179 7.69 -24.39 -6.06
C ALA A 179 6.81 -23.77 -7.16
N GLU A 180 5.55 -23.41 -6.84
CA GLU A 180 4.65 -22.69 -7.75
C GLU A 180 5.21 -21.32 -8.13
N CYS A 181 5.73 -20.55 -7.17
CA CYS A 181 6.35 -19.25 -7.39
C CYS A 181 7.51 -19.35 -8.38
N VAL A 182 8.39 -20.33 -8.20
CA VAL A 182 9.55 -20.54 -9.09
C VAL A 182 9.12 -20.95 -10.49
N GLN A 183 8.07 -21.78 -10.61
CA GLN A 183 7.55 -22.23 -11.92
C GLN A 183 6.87 -21.10 -12.68
N GLY A 184 6.12 -20.24 -11.99
CA GLY A 184 5.42 -19.11 -12.60
C GLY A 184 6.33 -17.94 -13.00
N ASN A 185 7.54 -17.87 -12.43
CA ASN A 185 8.47 -16.77 -12.64
C ASN A 185 9.77 -17.21 -13.35
N GLU A 186 9.67 -18.17 -14.27
CA GLU A 186 10.81 -18.56 -15.10
C GLU A 186 11.33 -17.37 -15.92
N GLY A 187 12.64 -17.11 -15.83
CA GLY A 187 13.31 -15.98 -16.48
C GLY A 187 13.02 -14.62 -15.85
N GLN A 188 12.26 -14.57 -14.75
CA GLN A 188 11.92 -13.34 -14.04
C GLN A 188 12.64 -13.25 -12.68
N ASN A 189 12.77 -12.03 -12.17
CA ASN A 189 13.45 -11.77 -10.91
C ASN A 189 12.53 -12.10 -9.74
N ILE A 190 12.96 -13.00 -8.87
CA ILE A 190 12.32 -13.31 -7.59
C ILE A 190 13.17 -12.70 -6.48
N LEU A 191 12.59 -11.78 -5.71
CA LEU A 191 13.22 -11.24 -4.52
C LEU A 191 13.14 -12.25 -3.38
N VAL A 192 14.26 -12.59 -2.76
CA VAL A 192 14.34 -13.56 -1.67
C VAL A 192 15.11 -12.95 -0.52
N LYS A 193 14.57 -13.09 0.69
CA LYS A 193 15.12 -12.48 1.89
C LYS A 193 15.53 -13.56 2.85
N VAL A 194 16.81 -13.54 3.22
CA VAL A 194 17.43 -14.58 4.01
C VAL A 194 18.17 -13.98 5.20
N SER A 195 18.22 -14.71 6.30
CA SER A 195 19.13 -14.44 7.40
C SER A 195 20.25 -15.47 7.40
N ARG A 196 21.49 -14.98 7.29
CA ARG A 196 22.72 -15.76 7.27
C ARG A 196 23.45 -15.65 8.60
N SER A 197 23.82 -16.78 9.19
CA SER A 197 24.67 -16.80 10.38
C SER A 197 26.12 -16.53 9.95
N SER A 198 26.63 -15.33 10.24
CA SER A 198 28.02 -14.96 9.96
C SER A 198 28.84 -15.07 11.25
N GLY A 199 29.29 -16.28 11.60
CA GLY A 199 30.39 -16.61 12.55
C GLY A 199 30.41 -15.99 13.96
N GLY A 200 29.52 -15.05 14.29
CA GLY A 200 29.39 -14.33 15.55
C GLY A 200 27.93 -14.32 16.00
N SER A 201 27.66 -13.62 17.10
CA SER A 201 26.38 -13.68 17.82
C SER A 201 25.17 -13.09 17.05
N ARG A 202 25.37 -12.49 15.86
CA ARG A 202 24.31 -11.84 15.09
C ARG A 202 24.15 -12.49 13.71
N SER A 203 22.90 -12.73 13.32
CA SER A 203 22.55 -13.13 11.96
C SER A 203 22.49 -11.88 11.07
N GLN A 204 23.10 -11.94 9.89
CA GLN A 204 23.05 -10.88 8.88
C GLN A 204 21.85 -11.10 7.97
N GLU A 205 21.13 -10.04 7.67
CA GLU A 205 19.97 -10.10 6.78
C GLU A 205 20.37 -9.65 5.38
N LEU A 206 19.98 -10.46 4.40
CA LEU A 206 20.41 -10.33 3.01
C LEU A 206 19.19 -10.39 2.11
N ARG A 207 19.14 -9.47 1.16
CA ARG A 207 18.16 -9.46 0.06
C ARG A 207 18.86 -9.93 -1.19
N LEU A 208 18.42 -11.08 -1.71
CA LEU A 208 18.98 -11.74 -2.89
C LEU A 208 17.95 -11.72 -4.01
N THR A 209 18.43 -11.64 -5.26
CA THR A 209 17.56 -11.71 -6.45
C THR A 209 17.85 -13.01 -7.18
N LEU A 210 16.87 -13.91 -7.18
CA LEU A 210 16.92 -15.21 -7.83
C LEU A 210 16.23 -15.14 -9.19
N ILE A 211 16.89 -15.64 -10.24
CA ILE A 211 16.30 -15.73 -11.57
C ILE A 211 16.18 -17.20 -11.95
N PRO A 212 14.99 -17.82 -11.80
CA PRO A 212 14.80 -19.21 -12.17
C PRO A 212 15.03 -19.40 -13.67
N ARG A 213 15.76 -20.44 -14.06
CA ARG A 213 15.95 -20.80 -15.47
C ARG A 213 15.98 -22.30 -15.63
N ARG A 214 15.38 -22.83 -16.69
CA ARG A 214 15.63 -24.21 -17.13
C ARG A 214 16.95 -24.24 -17.92
N ASN A 215 17.63 -25.38 -17.92
CA ASN A 215 18.88 -25.63 -18.70
C ASN A 215 20.17 -24.99 -18.16
N TRP A 216 20.28 -24.75 -16.86
CA TRP A 216 21.56 -24.36 -16.24
C TRP A 216 22.53 -25.54 -16.03
N GLY A 217 22.17 -26.75 -16.45
CA GLY A 217 23.02 -27.95 -16.33
C GLY A 217 22.70 -28.86 -15.14
N GLY A 218 21.60 -28.62 -14.42
CA GLY A 218 21.18 -29.46 -13.28
C GLY A 218 19.67 -29.67 -13.20
N ARG A 219 19.22 -30.31 -12.11
CA ARG A 219 17.79 -30.64 -11.89
C ARG A 219 17.02 -29.42 -11.39
N GLY A 220 15.87 -29.15 -11.99
CA GLY A 220 14.97 -28.06 -11.60
C GLY A 220 15.44 -26.69 -12.09
N MET A 221 14.88 -25.61 -11.54
CA MET A 221 15.10 -24.24 -12.05
C MET A 221 15.99 -23.35 -11.17
N LEU A 222 16.35 -23.82 -9.97
CA LEU A 222 17.15 -23.04 -9.01
C LEU A 222 18.47 -23.70 -8.65
N GLY A 223 18.51 -25.02 -8.52
CA GLY A 223 19.70 -25.77 -8.09
C GLY A 223 20.04 -25.64 -6.60
N CYS A 224 19.04 -25.44 -5.74
CA CYS A 224 19.19 -25.54 -4.29
C CYS A 224 18.18 -26.54 -3.70
N HIS A 225 18.51 -27.05 -2.50
CA HIS A 225 17.61 -27.87 -1.69
C HIS A 225 17.15 -27.07 -0.48
N ILE A 226 15.85 -26.87 -0.37
CA ILE A 226 15.21 -26.09 0.69
C ILE A 226 14.40 -27.05 1.56
N LEU A 227 14.60 -26.97 2.87
CA LEU A 227 13.89 -27.74 3.88
C LEU A 227 12.98 -26.81 4.69
N PRO A 228 11.76 -27.23 5.06
CA PRO A 228 10.96 -26.49 6.02
C PRO A 228 11.66 -26.47 7.39
N LEU A 229 11.42 -25.42 8.17
CA LEU A 229 11.88 -25.32 9.56
C LEU A 229 10.97 -26.07 10.53
#